data_AF-A0A1W9R139-F1
#
_entry.id   AF-A0A1W9R139-F1
#
_cell.length_a   1.000
_cell.length_b   1.000
_cell.length_c   1.000
_cell.angle_alpha   90.00
_cell.angle_beta   90.00
_cell.angle_gamma   90.00
#
_symmetry.space_group_name_H-M   'P 1'
#
loop_
_entity.id
_entity.type
_entity.pdbx_description
1 polymer ?
#
loop_
_entity_poly.entity_id
_entity_poly.type
_entity_poly.pdbx_seq_one_letter_code
_entity_poly.pdbx_strand_id
1 'polypeptide(L)' 'KKVFHKMRYQGKFLIAIDGTGIATYKERHCKDCLYTQRKKTGIKTYYHKVLEAKIVTPNGFSISICTVWVRQSLL' A
#
# COMPACT_ATOMS: atom_id res chain seq x y z
N LYS A 1 5.98 -21.89 -16.61
CA LYS A 1 4.67 -21.67 -17.28
C LYS A 1 4.29 -20.18 -17.15
N LYS A 2 3.88 -19.49 -18.21
CA LYS A 2 3.53 -18.05 -18.16
C LYS A 2 2.07 -17.86 -17.72
N VAL A 3 1.82 -17.90 -16.41
CA VAL A 3 0.47 -18.00 -15.82
C VAL A 3 -0.43 -16.81 -16.17
N PHE A 4 0.07 -15.58 -16.03
CA PHE A 4 -0.75 -14.37 -16.23
C PHE A 4 -0.84 -13.86 -17.67
N HIS A 5 -0.18 -14.51 -18.64
CA HIS A 5 -0.13 -14.02 -20.02
C HIS A 5 -1.52 -13.85 -20.66
N LYS A 6 -2.48 -14.71 -20.29
CA LYS A 6 -3.87 -14.65 -20.76
C LYS A 6 -4.70 -13.55 -20.09
N MET A 7 -4.20 -12.95 -19.00
CA MET A 7 -4.89 -11.92 -18.22
C MET A 7 -4.56 -10.50 -18.72
N ARG A 8 -3.94 -10.37 -19.89
CA ARG A 8 -3.59 -9.07 -20.47
C ARG A 8 -4.82 -8.37 -21.05
N TYR A 9 -4.92 -7.08 -20.82
CA TYR A 9 -5.89 -6.21 -21.46
C TYR A 9 -5.20 -5.49 -22.62
N GLN A 10 -5.75 -5.62 -23.83
CA GLN A 10 -5.18 -5.04 -25.05
C GLN A 10 -3.67 -5.35 -25.24
N GLY A 11 -3.27 -6.58 -24.91
CA GLY A 11 -1.87 -7.03 -25.03
C GLY A 11 -0.92 -6.54 -23.92
N LYS A 12 -1.41 -5.80 -22.92
CA LYS A 12 -0.61 -5.27 -21.79
C LYS A 12 -1.12 -5.79 -20.45
N PHE A 13 -0.25 -5.79 -19.43
CA PHE A 13 -0.70 -6.02 -18.06
C PHE A 13 -1.28 -4.72 -17.50
N LEU A 14 -2.44 -4.82 -16.85
CA LEU A 14 -3.00 -3.70 -16.11
C LEU A 14 -2.36 -3.66 -14.73
N ILE A 15 -1.81 -2.50 -14.39
CA ILE A 15 -1.16 -2.25 -13.11
C ILE A 15 -1.95 -1.15 -12.40
N ALA A 16 -2.51 -1.47 -11.24
CA ALA A 16 -3.08 -0.48 -10.34
C ALA A 16 -2.00 -0.02 -9.36
N ILE A 17 -1.88 1.29 -9.18
CA ILE A 17 -0.94 1.90 -8.23
C ILE A 17 -1.76 2.73 -7.25
N ASP A 18 -1.65 2.41 -5.97
CA ASP A 18 -2.39 3.12 -4.92
C ASP A 18 -1.58 3.23 -3.62
N GLY A 19 -1.83 4.30 -2.88
CA GLY A 19 -1.25 4.54 -1.57
C GLY A 19 -2.06 3.84 -0.49
N THR A 20 -1.46 2.89 0.21
CA THR A 20 -2.13 2.13 1.29
C THR A 20 -1.34 2.18 2.59
N GLY A 21 -2.02 1.99 3.72
CA GLY A 21 -1.38 1.85 5.04
C GLY A 21 -1.21 0.37 5.38
N ILE A 22 0.03 -0.12 5.53
CA ILE A 22 0.27 -1.57 5.73
C ILE A 22 0.56 -1.94 7.18
N ALA A 23 1.03 -1.00 7.99
CA ALA A 23 1.51 -1.30 9.32
C ALA A 23 1.02 -0.26 10.32
N THR A 24 0.36 -0.73 11.38
CA THR A 24 -0.04 0.06 12.53
C THR A 24 0.68 -0.44 13.77
N TYR A 25 1.13 0.49 14.61
CA TYR A 25 1.93 0.21 15.80
C TYR A 25 1.35 0.98 16.99
N LYS A 26 1.45 0.39 18.19
CA LYS A 26 1.07 1.06 19.45
C LYS A 26 2.13 2.08 19.88
N GLU A 27 3.38 1.86 19.49
CA GLU A 27 4.53 2.70 19.81
C GLU A 27 5.24 3.17 18.54
N ARG A 28 6.02 4.25 18.64
CA ARG A 28 6.71 4.84 17.48
C ARG A 28 7.87 3.94 17.06
N HIS A 29 7.82 3.40 15.85
CA HIS A 29 8.86 2.53 15.29
C HIS A 29 10.08 3.31 14.77
N CYS A 30 9.88 4.46 14.12
CA CYS A 30 10.96 5.31 13.64
C CYS A 30 10.56 6.80 13.57
N LYS A 31 11.53 7.66 13.22
CA LYS A 31 11.30 9.11 13.10
C LYS A 31 10.26 9.46 12.03
N ASP A 32 10.12 8.64 11.01
CA ASP A 32 9.21 8.87 9.89
C ASP A 32 7.81 8.25 10.08
N CYS A 33 7.50 7.69 11.26
CA CYS A 33 6.15 7.22 11.54
C CYS A 33 5.15 8.37 11.55
N LEU A 34 4.06 8.20 10.82
CA LEU A 34 2.86 9.02 11.00
C LEU A 34 2.14 8.56 12.26
N TYR A 35 1.31 9.44 12.85
CA TYR A 35 0.45 9.05 13.96
C TYR A 35 -0.93 9.69 13.83
N THR A 36 -1.93 9.00 14.38
CA THR A 36 -3.26 9.55 14.62
C THR A 36 -3.59 9.41 16.10
N GLN A 37 -4.37 10.35 16.63
CA GLN A 37 -4.82 10.31 18.02
C GLN A 37 -6.34 10.38 18.07
N ARG A 38 -6.95 9.41 18.78
CA ARG A 38 -8.40 9.42 19.00
C ARG A 38 -8.75 10.50 20.03
N LYS A 39 -9.53 11.52 19.61
CA LYS A 39 -9.92 12.64 20.47
C LYS A 39 -10.60 12.23 21.78
N LYS A 40 -11.40 11.16 21.78
CA LYS A 40 -12.16 10.70 22.96
C LYS A 40 -11.36 9.85 23.94
N THR A 41 -10.40 9.05 23.48
CA THR A 41 -9.67 8.09 24.33
C THR A 41 -8.20 8.45 24.53
N GLY A 42 -7.68 9.44 23.80
CA GLY A 42 -6.28 9.84 23.85
C GLY A 42 -5.30 8.83 23.23
N ILE A 43 -5.77 7.67 22.78
CA ILE A 43 -4.93 6.59 22.22
C ILE A 43 -4.26 7.08 20.94
N LYS A 44 -2.93 7.00 20.91
CA LYS A 44 -2.09 7.26 19.74
C LYS A 44 -1.84 5.95 18.99
N THR A 45 -1.96 5.99 17.66
CA THR A 45 -1.63 4.88 16.77
C THR A 45 -0.65 5.38 15.73
N TYR A 46 0.50 4.73 15.66
CA TYR A 46 1.54 5.04 14.68
C TYR A 46 1.37 4.18 13.44
N TYR A 47 1.69 4.70 12.28
CA TYR A 47 1.56 3.95 11.03
C TYR A 47 2.50 4.47 9.94
N HIS A 48 2.70 3.63 8.93
CA HIS A 48 3.40 4.00 7.70
C HIS A 48 2.51 3.78 6.48
N LYS A 49 2.69 4.64 5.48
CA LYS A 49 2.08 4.49 4.16
C LYS A 49 3.10 3.87 3.20
N VAL A 50 2.61 3.06 2.29
CA VAL A 50 3.36 2.54 1.16
C VAL A 50 2.62 2.87 -0.13
N LEU A 51 3.36 2.90 -1.22
CA LEU A 51 2.82 2.83 -2.57
C LEU A 51 2.87 1.38 -3.01
N GLU A 52 1.71 0.78 -3.30
CA GLU A 52 1.60 -0.58 -3.82
C GLU A 52 1.33 -0.54 -5.32
N ALA A 53 2.08 -1.34 -6.08
CA ALA A 53 1.75 -1.66 -7.46
C ALA A 53 1.28 -3.11 -7.54
N LYS A 54 0.08 -3.31 -8.09
CA LYS A 54 -0.53 -4.63 -8.25
C LYS A 54 -0.92 -4.89 -9.70
N ILE A 55 -0.63 -6.09 -10.19
CA ILE A 55 -1.28 -6.56 -11.40
C ILE A 55 -2.73 -6.85 -11.04
N VAL A 56 -3.66 -6.23 -11.78
CA VAL A 56 -5.10 -6.50 -11.67
C VAL A 56 -5.56 -7.26 -12.90
N THR A 57 -6.33 -8.31 -12.69
CA THR A 57 -6.73 -9.22 -13.76
C THR A 57 -8.25 -9.22 -13.95
N PRO A 58 -8.75 -9.49 -15.18
CA PRO A 58 -10.20 -9.46 -15.47
C PRO A 58 -11.09 -10.36 -14.61
N ASN A 59 -10.55 -11.41 -13.99
CA ASN A 59 -11.31 -12.30 -13.11
C ASN A 59 -11.33 -11.83 -11.64
N GLY A 60 -10.89 -10.61 -11.36
CA GLY A 60 -10.86 -10.04 -10.01
C GLY A 60 -9.64 -10.45 -9.18
N PHE A 61 -8.73 -11.29 -9.70
CA PHE A 61 -7.49 -11.61 -9.00
C PHE A 61 -6.50 -10.43 -9.07
N SER A 62 -5.75 -10.22 -7.99
CA SER A 62 -4.67 -9.24 -7.94
C SER A 62 -3.44 -9.77 -7.22
N ILE A 63 -2.26 -9.32 -7.65
CA ILE A 63 -0.98 -9.71 -7.03
C ILE A 63 -0.03 -8.52 -6.97
N SER A 64 0.60 -8.34 -5.81
CA SER A 64 1.63 -7.30 -5.61
C SER A 64 2.88 -7.62 -6.41
N ILE A 65 3.40 -6.61 -7.10
CA ILE A 65 4.64 -6.69 -7.88
C ILE A 65 5.70 -5.70 -7.41
N CYS A 66 5.30 -4.66 -6.68
CA CYS A 66 6.21 -3.71 -6.08
C CYS A 66 5.55 -3.00 -4.89
N THR A 67 6.35 -2.77 -3.85
CA THR A 67 5.98 -2.04 -2.65
C THR A 67 7.08 -1.04 -2.35
N VAL A 68 6.73 0.24 -2.20
CA VAL A 68 7.69 1.29 -1.83
C VAL A 68 7.18 2.04 -0.62
N TRP A 69 8.03 2.21 0.39
CA TRP A 69 7.74 3.06 1.53
C TRP A 69 7.71 4.52 1.12
N VAL A 70 6.59 5.20 1.35
CA VAL A 70 6.46 6.62 1.03
C VAL A 70 6.72 7.44 2.29
N ARG A 71 7.76 8.27 2.24
CA ARG A 71 7.99 9.29 3.25
C ARG A 71 7.10 10.48 2.94
N GLN A 72 6.17 10.81 3.82
CA GLN A 72 5.40 12.05 3.70
C GLN A 72 6.24 13.18 4.32
N SER A 73 6.98 13.92 3.48
CA SER A 73 7.58 15.20 3.91
C SER A 73 6.44 16.19 4.11
N LEU A 74 6.22 16.62 5.35
CA LEU A 74 5.39 17.76 5.64
C LEU A 74 6.12 18.99 5.07
N LEU A 75 5.65 19.50 3.94
CA LEU A 75 5.87 20.89 3.52
C LEU A 75 4.91 21.78 4.31
#